data_AF-A0A7Y5N8Z1-F1
#
_entry.id   AF-A0A7Y5N8Z1-F1
#
_cell.length_a   1.000
_cell.length_b   1.000
_cell.length_c   1.000
_cell.angle_alpha   90.00
_cell.angle_beta   90.00
_cell.angle_gamma   90.00
#
_symmetry.space_group_name_H-M   'P 1'
#
loop_
_entity.id
_entity.type
_entity.pdbx_description
1 polymer ?
#
loop_
_entity_poly.entity_id
_entity_poly.type
_entity_poly.pdbx_seq_one_letter_code
_entity_poly.pdbx_strand_id
1 'polypeptide(L)'
;MPKKGYFLNGTRYYGNFKHVGGGECERLIAPGETMATRDRDIAAKLYSDRVAELERASRGLQLLGAGSVTDIDDYVERHLKAMATDDVKEYHIDKAAVAIPLILNTQAFQGVTVVGQITNARVTDAVTEMLKMHSKHGRPYKPATVRRMLMALSRLCQRAVKDGLLLSNPCDEQAPSAQTDEEAVFLEMTEMRRLLEASRAFEYQRVDWFAERVEQMAYTGMRFAEC
;
A
#
# COMPACT_ATOMS: atom_id res chain seq x y z
N MET A 1 -14.38 0.81 -14.44
CA MET A 1 -12.93 0.98 -14.26
C MET A 1 -12.30 1.26 -15.63
N PRO A 2 -11.46 2.28 -15.81
CA PRO A 2 -10.86 2.54 -17.11
C PRO A 2 -9.93 1.37 -17.47
N LYS A 3 -10.13 0.77 -18.65
CA LYS A 3 -9.30 -0.34 -19.14
C LYS A 3 -7.86 0.15 -19.31
N LYS A 4 -6.87 -0.68 -18.92
CA LYS A 4 -5.47 -0.47 -19.31
C LYS A 4 -5.41 -0.43 -20.85
N GLY A 5 -4.67 0.51 -21.43
CA GLY A 5 -4.63 0.70 -22.88
C GLY A 5 -5.33 1.96 -23.38
N TYR A 6 -5.64 1.97 -24.67
CA TYR A 6 -6.51 2.96 -25.29
C TYR A 6 -7.94 2.43 -25.37
N PHE A 7 -8.92 3.34 -25.36
CA PHE A 7 -10.34 3.01 -25.35
C PHE A 7 -11.14 4.01 -26.17
N LEU A 8 -12.29 3.56 -26.66
CA LEU A 8 -13.25 4.40 -27.37
C LEU A 8 -14.16 5.08 -26.34
N ASN A 9 -14.27 6.40 -26.40
CA ASN A 9 -15.24 7.18 -25.63
C ASN A 9 -16.12 7.98 -26.60
N GLY A 10 -17.40 7.62 -26.66
CA GLY A 10 -18.30 8.07 -27.73
C GLY A 10 -17.82 7.55 -29.09
N THR A 11 -17.38 8.46 -29.96
CA THR A 11 -16.89 8.14 -31.32
C THR A 11 -15.37 8.30 -31.49
N ARG A 12 -14.63 8.52 -30.40
CA ARG A 12 -13.23 9.00 -30.45
C ARG A 12 -12.34 8.21 -29.49
N TYR A 13 -11.08 7.99 -29.86
CA TYR A 13 -10.14 7.21 -29.06
C TYR A 13 -9.34 8.06 -28.07
N TYR A 14 -9.17 7.52 -26.86
CA TYR A 14 -8.40 8.12 -25.76
C TYR A 14 -7.41 7.09 -25.21
N GLY A 15 -6.26 7.55 -24.72
CA GLY A 15 -5.24 6.73 -24.09
C GLY A 15 -5.25 6.88 -22.57
N ASN A 16 -5.16 5.77 -21.83
CA ASN A 16 -4.96 5.78 -20.38
C ASN A 16 -3.51 5.41 -20.05
N PHE A 17 -2.71 6.40 -19.63
CA PHE A 17 -1.27 6.26 -19.43
C PHE A 17 -0.84 6.14 -17.96
N LYS A 18 -1.78 6.02 -17.02
CA LYS A 18 -1.49 5.93 -15.57
C LYS A 18 -0.46 4.86 -15.19
N HIS A 19 -0.47 3.75 -15.92
CA HIS A 19 0.42 2.61 -15.70
C HIS A 19 1.88 2.84 -16.14
N VAL A 20 2.14 3.86 -16.98
CA VAL A 20 3.50 4.23 -17.45
C VAL A 20 3.91 5.62 -16.94
N GLY A 21 3.30 6.10 -15.85
CA GLY A 21 3.63 7.39 -15.24
C GLY A 21 3.00 8.60 -15.95
N GLY A 22 2.04 8.39 -16.85
CA GLY A 22 1.21 9.47 -17.40
C GLY A 22 0.08 9.89 -16.45
N GLY A 23 -0.55 11.03 -16.75
CA GLY A 23 -1.60 11.64 -15.94
C GLY A 23 -3.01 11.10 -16.23
N GLU A 24 -3.96 12.02 -16.37
CA GLU A 24 -5.33 11.70 -16.78
C GLU A 24 -5.39 11.16 -18.22
N CYS A 25 -6.58 10.68 -18.64
CA CYS A 25 -6.75 10.12 -19.98
C CYS A 25 -6.50 11.19 -21.05
N GLU A 26 -5.57 10.95 -21.96
CA GLU A 26 -5.19 11.90 -23.01
C GLU A 26 -5.92 11.57 -24.32
N ARG A 27 -6.19 12.59 -25.13
CA ARG A 27 -6.78 12.44 -26.48
C ARG A 27 -5.71 11.93 -27.44
N LEU A 28 -6.01 10.88 -28.21
CA LEU A 28 -5.09 10.37 -29.24
C LEU A 28 -5.29 11.15 -30.54
N ILE A 29 -4.58 12.26 -30.71
CA ILE A 29 -4.74 13.19 -31.83
C ILE A 29 -3.68 12.89 -32.90
N ALA A 30 -4.11 12.70 -34.16
CA ALA A 30 -3.18 12.52 -35.26
C ALA A 30 -2.50 13.86 -35.63
N PRO A 31 -1.26 13.86 -36.14
CA PRO A 31 -0.58 15.09 -36.54
C PRO A 31 -1.41 15.93 -37.52
N GLY A 32 -1.63 17.21 -37.20
CA GLY A 32 -2.44 18.13 -38.01
C GLY A 32 -3.95 18.10 -37.71
N GLU A 33 -4.42 17.18 -36.87
CA GLU A 33 -5.81 17.17 -36.40
C GLU A 33 -5.97 17.96 -35.09
N THR A 34 -7.18 18.45 -34.83
CA THR A 34 -7.54 19.13 -33.57
C THR A 34 -8.35 18.25 -32.62
N MET A 35 -8.84 17.10 -33.11
CA MET A 35 -9.66 16.17 -32.35
C MET A 35 -8.99 14.80 -32.27
N ALA A 36 -9.38 14.00 -31.27
CA ALA A 36 -8.94 12.62 -31.17
C ALA A 36 -9.32 11.82 -32.42
N THR A 37 -8.51 10.85 -32.82
CA THR A 37 -8.80 10.01 -33.98
C THR A 37 -10.04 9.14 -33.74
N ARG A 38 -10.74 8.79 -34.83
CA ARG A 38 -11.79 7.76 -34.84
C ARG A 38 -11.28 6.42 -35.37
N ASP A 39 -10.07 6.41 -35.93
CA ASP A 39 -9.45 5.24 -36.53
C ASP A 39 -8.72 4.43 -35.45
N ARG A 40 -8.97 3.13 -35.42
CA ARG A 40 -8.42 2.21 -34.43
C ARG A 40 -6.91 2.01 -34.61
N ASP A 41 -6.44 1.90 -35.85
CA ASP A 41 -5.04 1.58 -36.15
C ASP A 41 -4.17 2.81 -35.89
N ILE A 42 -4.67 3.99 -36.23
CA ILE A 42 -4.03 5.27 -35.86
C ILE A 42 -3.99 5.43 -34.33
N ALA A 43 -5.08 5.11 -33.63
CA ALA A 43 -5.11 5.18 -32.16
C ALA A 43 -4.09 4.22 -31.52
N ALA A 44 -3.98 2.99 -32.02
CA ALA A 44 -3.02 2.01 -31.53
C ALA A 44 -1.57 2.52 -31.67
N LYS A 45 -1.23 3.11 -32.82
CA LYS A 45 0.09 3.68 -33.08
C LYS A 45 0.38 4.90 -32.20
N LEU A 46 -0.56 5.86 -32.12
CA LEU A 46 -0.40 7.03 -31.27
C LEU A 46 -0.22 6.65 -29.80
N TYR A 47 -0.95 5.63 -29.35
CA TYR A 47 -0.80 5.10 -28.00
C TYR A 47 0.58 4.48 -27.78
N SER A 48 1.07 3.63 -28.68
CA SER A 48 2.40 3.01 -28.54
C SER A 48 3.53 4.05 -28.57
N ASP A 49 3.42 5.05 -29.44
CA ASP A 49 4.42 6.11 -29.56
C ASP A 49 4.48 6.94 -28.26
N ARG A 50 3.31 7.27 -27.69
CA ARG A 50 3.21 7.99 -26.42
C ARG A 50 3.71 7.19 -25.23
N VAL A 51 3.41 5.88 -25.17
CA VAL A 51 3.99 4.97 -24.17
C VAL A 51 5.51 4.97 -24.25
N ALA A 52 6.07 4.83 -25.46
CA ALA A 52 7.52 4.84 -25.65
C ALA A 52 8.16 6.18 -25.29
N GLU A 53 7.47 7.30 -25.51
CA GLU A 53 7.90 8.63 -25.08
C GLU A 53 7.94 8.75 -23.56
N LEU A 54 6.87 8.35 -22.86
CA LEU A 54 6.79 8.39 -21.40
C LEU A 54 7.82 7.45 -20.75
N GLU A 55 8.03 6.27 -21.33
CA GLU A 55 9.09 5.36 -20.90
C GLU A 55 10.49 5.93 -21.12
N ARG A 56 10.72 6.66 -22.23
CA ARG A 56 11.98 7.35 -22.48
C ARG A 56 12.19 8.52 -21.53
N ALA A 57 11.15 9.30 -21.24
CA ALA A 57 11.19 10.38 -20.27
C ALA A 57 11.44 9.86 -18.85
N SER A 58 10.77 8.77 -18.47
CA SER A 58 10.97 8.07 -17.20
C SER A 58 12.39 7.53 -17.06
N ARG A 59 12.91 6.87 -18.11
CA ARG A 59 14.31 6.43 -18.15
C ARG A 59 15.30 7.60 -18.12
N GLY A 60 15.01 8.69 -18.83
CA GLY A 60 15.82 9.91 -18.82
C GLY A 60 15.88 10.59 -17.46
N LEU A 61 14.75 10.64 -16.74
CA LEU A 61 14.67 11.11 -15.35
C LEU A 61 15.44 10.20 -14.40
N GLN A 62 15.36 8.87 -14.58
CA GLN A 62 16.17 7.89 -13.83
C GLN A 62 17.67 8.00 -14.13
N LEU A 63 18.04 8.31 -15.38
CA LEU A 63 19.43 8.48 -15.81
C LEU A 63 20.05 9.81 -15.36
N LEU A 64 19.23 10.87 -15.20
CA LEU A 64 19.70 12.21 -14.84
C LEU A 64 19.57 12.55 -13.34
N GLY A 65 18.96 11.69 -12.52
CA GLY A 65 18.78 11.97 -11.08
C GLY A 65 18.01 13.27 -10.77
N ALA A 66 17.31 13.83 -11.76
CA ALA A 66 16.79 15.19 -11.75
C ALA A 66 15.33 15.32 -11.26
N GLY A 67 14.84 14.32 -10.52
CA GLY A 67 13.55 14.38 -9.82
C GLY A 67 13.75 14.58 -8.32
N SER A 68 14.56 15.56 -7.90
CA SER A 68 14.98 15.82 -6.51
C SER A 68 15.71 14.64 -5.83
N VAL A 69 16.98 14.86 -5.51
CA VAL A 69 17.81 13.97 -4.68
C VAL A 69 17.34 14.10 -3.23
N THR A 70 16.11 13.67 -2.95
CA THR A 70 15.62 13.59 -1.58
C THR A 70 16.06 12.26 -1.00
N ASP A 71 16.87 12.34 0.05
CA ASP A 71 17.28 11.18 0.83
C ASP A 71 16.05 10.45 1.40
N ILE A 72 16.08 9.12 1.34
CA ILE A 72 14.93 8.30 1.73
C ILE A 72 14.64 8.40 3.23
N ASP A 73 15.67 8.47 4.09
CA ASP A 73 15.51 8.51 5.53
C ASP A 73 14.92 9.86 5.96
N ASP A 74 15.44 10.96 5.41
CA ASP A 74 14.90 12.31 5.61
C ASP A 74 13.43 12.41 5.14
N TYR A 75 13.10 11.71 4.05
CA TYR A 75 11.75 11.70 3.52
C TYR A 75 10.79 10.89 4.39
N VAL A 76 11.24 9.75 4.92
CA VAL A 76 10.46 8.95 5.89
C VAL A 76 10.15 9.79 7.13
N GLU A 77 11.13 10.50 7.69
CA GLU A 77 10.92 11.34 8.86
C GLU A 77 9.89 12.46 8.58
N ARG A 78 10.05 13.15 7.45
CA ARG A 78 9.09 14.18 7.00
C ARG A 78 7.70 13.61 6.79
N HIS A 79 7.60 12.42 6.22
CA HIS A 79 6.32 11.74 6.00
C HIS A 79 5.62 11.44 7.33
N LEU A 80 6.35 10.91 8.33
CA LEU A 80 5.79 10.61 9.65
C LEU A 80 5.35 11.89 10.38
N LYS A 81 6.13 12.97 10.28
CA LYS A 81 5.74 14.30 10.79
C LYS A 81 4.47 14.82 10.12
N ALA A 82 4.36 14.67 8.80
CA ALA A 82 3.16 15.06 8.06
C ALA A 82 1.93 14.20 8.41
N MET A 83 2.11 12.92 8.75
CA MET A 83 1.00 12.10 9.25
C MET A 83 0.46 12.64 10.58
N ALA A 84 1.33 13.16 11.46
CA ALA A 84 0.92 13.76 12.73
C ALA A 84 0.08 15.03 12.53
N THR A 85 0.28 15.76 11.43
CA THR A 85 -0.52 16.96 11.10
C THR A 85 -1.85 16.63 10.43
N ASP A 86 -1.99 15.45 9.80
CA ASP A 86 -3.15 15.04 9.00
C ASP A 86 -4.29 14.40 9.84
N ASP A 87 -4.35 14.67 11.15
CA ASP A 87 -5.32 14.08 12.11
C ASP A 87 -5.33 12.53 12.09
N VAL A 88 -4.17 11.93 11.80
CA VAL A 88 -4.01 10.48 11.84
C VAL A 88 -3.80 10.04 13.28
N LYS A 89 -4.56 9.03 13.73
CA LYS A 89 -4.40 8.44 15.07
C LYS A 89 -2.96 7.99 15.30
N GLU A 90 -2.41 8.30 16.48
CA GLU A 90 -1.02 8.00 16.88
C GLU A 90 -0.60 6.56 16.61
N TYR A 91 -1.45 5.58 16.93
CA TYR A 91 -1.16 4.16 16.69
C TYR A 91 -0.88 3.82 15.22
N HIS A 92 -1.41 4.58 14.25
CA HIS A 92 -1.12 4.39 12.83
C HIS A 92 0.25 4.95 12.45
N ILE A 93 0.68 6.03 13.11
CA ILE A 93 1.99 6.64 12.94
C ILE A 93 3.05 5.68 13.50
N ASP A 94 2.84 5.13 14.69
CA ASP A 94 3.74 4.14 15.29
C ASP A 94 3.91 2.90 14.41
N LYS A 95 2.80 2.39 13.87
CA LYS A 95 2.83 1.26 12.94
C LYS A 95 3.59 1.59 11.66
N ALA A 96 3.46 2.80 11.13
CA ALA A 96 4.19 3.24 9.95
C ALA A 96 5.69 3.41 10.24
N ALA A 97 6.04 4.01 11.38
CA ALA A 97 7.41 4.22 11.84
C ALA A 97 8.18 2.91 12.02
N VAL A 98 7.50 1.80 12.34
CA VAL A 98 8.12 0.47 12.40
C VAL A 98 8.10 -0.22 11.04
N ALA A 99 6.97 -0.17 10.31
CA ALA A 99 6.80 -0.94 9.09
C ALA A 99 7.65 -0.44 7.93
N ILE A 100 7.80 0.87 7.76
CA ILE A 100 8.52 1.46 6.63
C ILE A 100 10.01 1.10 6.70
N PRO A 101 10.74 1.36 7.82
CA PRO A 101 12.15 0.96 7.92
C PRO A 101 12.35 -0.54 7.80
N LEU A 102 11.42 -1.36 8.30
CA LEU A 102 11.53 -2.82 8.17
C LEU A 102 11.53 -3.27 6.71
N ILE A 103 10.70 -2.66 5.85
CA ILE A 103 10.71 -2.94 4.41
C ILE A 103 11.99 -2.38 3.76
N LEU A 104 12.37 -1.15 4.09
CA LEU A 104 13.56 -0.51 3.50
C LEU A 104 14.88 -1.18 3.91
N ASN A 105 14.89 -1.92 5.02
CA ASN A 105 16.05 -2.71 5.47
C ASN A 105 16.16 -4.10 4.82
N THR A 106 15.24 -4.46 3.91
CA THR A 106 15.35 -5.70 3.13
C THR A 106 16.52 -5.64 2.14
N GLN A 107 17.05 -6.78 1.71
CA GLN A 107 18.11 -6.85 0.70
C GLN A 107 17.69 -6.17 -0.61
N ALA A 108 16.40 -6.24 -0.96
CA ALA A 108 15.84 -5.57 -2.13
C ALA A 108 16.03 -4.04 -2.14
N PHE A 109 16.19 -3.41 -0.97
CA PHE A 109 16.43 -1.98 -0.81
C PHE A 109 17.88 -1.65 -0.42
N GLN A 110 18.78 -2.63 -0.39
CA GLN A 110 20.18 -2.37 -0.13
C GLN A 110 20.77 -1.40 -1.18
N GLY A 111 21.41 -0.33 -0.68
CA GLY A 111 22.00 0.72 -1.52
C GLY A 111 20.99 1.73 -2.09
N VAL A 112 19.73 1.67 -1.68
CA VAL A 112 18.73 2.71 -1.99
C VAL A 112 18.93 3.87 -1.02
N THR A 113 19.30 5.03 -1.53
CA THR A 113 19.51 6.24 -0.73
C THR A 113 18.52 7.35 -1.07
N VAL A 114 17.86 7.29 -2.24
CA VAL A 114 16.91 8.33 -2.65
C VAL A 114 15.53 7.77 -2.95
N VAL A 115 14.50 8.57 -2.69
CA VAL A 115 13.09 8.19 -2.89
C VAL A 115 12.82 7.73 -4.33
N GLY A 116 13.44 8.39 -5.32
CA GLY A 116 13.27 8.06 -6.74
C GLY A 116 13.78 6.67 -7.16
N GLN A 117 14.56 5.99 -6.31
CA GLN A 117 15.05 4.62 -6.56
C GLN A 117 14.06 3.53 -6.10
N ILE A 118 12.95 3.90 -5.45
CA ILE A 118 11.89 2.95 -5.09
C ILE A 118 11.15 2.56 -6.38
N THR A 119 11.37 1.33 -6.84
CA THR A 119 10.78 0.79 -8.08
C THR A 119 9.87 -0.40 -7.82
N ASN A 120 8.98 -0.70 -8.78
CA ASN A 120 8.11 -1.89 -8.74
C ASN A 120 8.89 -3.19 -8.50
N ALA A 121 10.06 -3.33 -9.15
CA ALA A 121 10.90 -4.52 -9.03
C ALA A 121 11.40 -4.69 -7.58
N ARG A 122 11.99 -3.64 -6.99
CA ARG A 122 12.47 -3.66 -5.61
C ARG A 122 11.36 -3.93 -4.61
N VAL A 123 10.18 -3.32 -4.80
CA VAL A 123 9.01 -3.58 -3.95
C VAL A 123 8.59 -5.05 -4.03
N THR A 124 8.57 -5.64 -5.24
CA THR A 124 8.22 -7.06 -5.44
C THR A 124 9.23 -8.00 -4.77
N ASP A 125 10.52 -7.70 -4.91
CA ASP A 125 11.60 -8.46 -4.28
C ASP A 125 11.53 -8.36 -2.76
N ALA A 126 11.28 -7.16 -2.23
CA ALA A 126 11.11 -6.91 -0.79
C ALA A 126 9.92 -7.68 -0.21
N VAL A 127 8.78 -7.70 -0.92
CA VAL A 127 7.59 -8.48 -0.51
C VAL A 127 7.92 -9.97 -0.46
N THR A 128 8.64 -10.48 -1.47
CA THR A 128 9.05 -11.90 -1.54
C THR A 128 10.02 -12.26 -0.41
N GLU A 129 10.94 -11.35 -0.07
CA GLU A 129 11.88 -11.51 1.02
C GLU A 129 11.18 -11.47 2.38
N MET A 130 10.28 -10.50 2.61
CA MET A 130 9.54 -10.38 3.86
C MET A 130 8.67 -11.60 4.15
N LEU A 131 8.08 -12.24 3.13
CA LEU A 131 7.33 -13.48 3.33
C LEU A 131 8.22 -14.64 3.83
N LYS A 132 9.54 -14.57 3.62
CA LYS A 132 10.52 -15.56 4.10
C LYS A 132 11.18 -15.14 5.43
N MET A 133 11.13 -13.86 5.78
CA MET A 133 11.68 -13.35 7.03
C MET A 133 10.88 -13.83 8.24
N HIS A 134 11.59 -14.10 9.33
CA HIS A 134 11.00 -14.48 10.60
C HIS A 134 10.76 -13.24 11.47
N SER A 135 9.58 -13.17 12.06
CA SER A 135 9.24 -12.21 13.11
C SER A 135 10.07 -12.45 14.37
N LYS A 136 9.98 -11.53 15.33
CA LYS A 136 10.59 -11.67 16.68
C LYS A 136 10.23 -12.97 17.41
N HIS A 137 9.14 -13.62 17.02
CA HIS A 137 8.67 -14.88 17.59
C HIS A 137 9.15 -16.12 16.81
N GLY A 138 10.11 -15.96 15.88
CA GLY A 138 10.68 -17.06 15.10
C GLY A 138 9.71 -17.67 14.08
N ARG A 139 8.58 -17.01 13.77
CA ARG A 139 7.62 -17.43 12.74
C ARG A 139 7.70 -16.52 11.53
N PRO A 140 7.56 -17.03 10.30
CA PRO A 140 7.56 -16.21 9.09
C PRO A 140 6.41 -15.19 9.12
N TYR A 141 6.58 -14.06 8.45
CA TYR A 141 5.51 -13.07 8.37
C TYR A 141 4.32 -13.60 7.56
N LYS A 142 3.13 -13.48 8.15
CA LYS A 142 1.87 -13.77 7.44
C LYS A 142 1.68 -12.80 6.26
N PRO A 143 1.07 -13.22 5.14
CA PRO A 143 0.74 -12.34 4.02
C PRO A 143 -0.04 -11.08 4.42
N ALA A 144 -0.99 -11.21 5.35
CA ALA A 144 -1.75 -10.08 5.89
C ALA A 144 -0.86 -9.04 6.61
N THR A 145 0.21 -9.49 7.29
CA THR A 145 1.16 -8.59 7.94
C THR A 145 2.02 -7.87 6.90
N VAL A 146 2.56 -8.60 5.93
CA VAL A 146 3.33 -8.02 4.81
C VAL A 146 2.48 -6.98 4.05
N ARG A 147 1.21 -7.29 3.79
CA ARG A 147 0.25 -6.35 3.18
C ARG A 147 0.09 -5.08 4.00
N ARG A 148 -0.08 -5.17 5.33
CA ARG A 148 -0.19 -4.00 6.22
C ARG A 148 1.07 -3.15 6.19
N MET A 149 2.24 -3.78 6.16
CA MET A 149 3.52 -3.06 6.05
C MET A 149 3.61 -2.36 4.69
N LEU A 150 3.25 -3.05 3.60
CA LEU A 150 3.24 -2.46 2.26
C LEU A 150 2.24 -1.30 2.14
N MET A 151 1.10 -1.35 2.85
CA MET A 151 0.18 -0.20 2.89
C MET A 151 0.81 1.04 3.53
N ALA A 152 1.71 0.88 4.50
CA ALA A 152 2.46 2.01 5.07
C ALA A 152 3.44 2.59 4.03
N LEU A 153 4.21 1.73 3.34
CA LEU A 153 5.10 2.17 2.27
C LEU A 153 4.34 2.82 1.10
N SER A 154 3.17 2.29 0.76
CA SER A 154 2.28 2.82 -0.28
C SER A 154 1.84 4.25 0.03
N ARG A 155 1.51 4.57 1.29
CA ARG A 155 1.18 5.95 1.71
C ARG A 155 2.37 6.91 1.58
N LEU A 156 3.58 6.44 1.92
CA LEU A 156 4.80 7.22 1.71
C LEU A 156 5.02 7.50 0.21
N CYS A 157 4.87 6.48 -0.63
CA CYS A 157 5.02 6.59 -2.07
C CYS A 157 3.93 7.48 -2.69
N GLN A 158 2.69 7.40 -2.23
CA GLN A 158 1.61 8.30 -2.66
C GLN A 158 1.91 9.76 -2.35
N ARG A 159 2.50 10.04 -1.17
CA ARG A 159 2.97 11.40 -0.87
C ARG A 159 4.13 11.78 -1.80
N ALA A 160 5.05 10.87 -2.07
CA ALA A 160 6.18 11.13 -2.99
C ALA A 160 5.71 11.42 -4.41
N VAL A 161 4.64 10.78 -4.88
CA VAL A 161 3.99 11.10 -6.15
C VAL A 161 3.38 12.50 -6.13
N LYS A 162 2.68 12.87 -5.04
CA LYS A 162 2.14 14.23 -4.88
C LYS A 162 3.24 15.30 -4.85
N ASP A 163 4.38 14.98 -4.26
CA ASP A 163 5.55 15.85 -4.15
C ASP A 163 6.41 15.84 -5.43
N GLY A 164 6.04 15.06 -6.46
CA GLY A 164 6.75 14.98 -7.74
C GLY A 164 8.08 14.20 -7.71
N LEU A 165 8.34 13.46 -6.63
CA LEU A 165 9.53 12.61 -6.45
C LEU A 165 9.40 11.24 -7.13
N LEU A 166 8.16 10.78 -7.32
CA LEU A 166 7.82 9.54 -8.03
C LEU A 166 6.79 9.81 -9.12
N LEU A 167 6.88 9.09 -10.23
CA LEU A 167 5.89 9.17 -11.32
C LEU A 167 4.59 8.43 -10.96
N SER A 168 4.70 7.31 -10.25
CA SER A 168 3.58 6.49 -9.82
C SER A 168 3.92 5.74 -8.55
N ASN A 169 2.91 5.21 -7.86
CA ASN A 169 3.10 4.46 -6.64
C ASN A 169 3.53 3.01 -6.96
N PRO A 170 4.75 2.59 -6.60
CA PRO A 170 5.25 1.27 -6.94
C PRO A 170 4.69 0.14 -6.07
N CYS A 171 3.74 0.43 -5.19
CA CYS A 171 3.13 -0.53 -4.26
C CYS A 171 1.70 -0.96 -4.66
N ASP A 172 1.10 -0.37 -5.69
CA ASP A 172 -0.33 -0.53 -6.00
C ASP A 172 -0.72 -1.95 -6.46
N GLU A 173 0.17 -2.68 -7.12
CA GLU A 173 -0.08 -4.01 -7.71
C GLU A 173 0.64 -5.16 -6.97
N GLN A 174 1.45 -4.85 -5.96
CA GLN A 174 2.42 -5.76 -5.34
C GLN A 174 1.94 -6.34 -4.00
N ALA A 175 0.73 -5.96 -3.56
CA ALA A 175 0.19 -6.43 -2.30
C ALA A 175 -0.12 -7.94 -2.38
N PRO A 176 0.43 -8.77 -1.48
CA PRO A 176 0.07 -10.17 -1.46
C PRO A 176 -1.43 -10.32 -1.21
N SER A 177 -2.01 -11.36 -1.82
CA SER A 177 -3.33 -11.85 -1.46
C SER A 177 -3.36 -12.08 0.04
N ALA A 178 -4.31 -11.42 0.73
CA ALA A 178 -4.57 -11.79 2.11
C ALA A 178 -5.17 -13.19 2.04
N GLN A 179 -4.40 -14.20 2.46
CA GLN A 179 -4.96 -15.50 2.79
C GLN A 179 -6.12 -15.22 3.75
N THR A 180 -7.32 -15.67 3.38
CA THR A 180 -8.53 -15.54 4.17
C THR A 180 -8.20 -15.98 5.58
N ASP A 181 -8.33 -15.05 6.52
CA ASP A 181 -8.30 -15.38 7.94
C ASP A 181 -9.29 -16.54 8.13
N GLU A 182 -8.92 -17.54 8.93
CA GLU A 182 -9.90 -18.50 9.45
C GLU A 182 -11.05 -17.66 9.99
N GLU A 183 -12.26 -17.85 9.45
CA GLU A 183 -13.42 -17.06 9.87
C GLU A 183 -13.50 -17.12 11.39
N ALA A 184 -13.66 -15.95 12.02
CA ALA A 184 -13.79 -15.88 13.45
C ALA A 184 -14.95 -16.79 13.86
N VAL A 185 -14.64 -17.89 14.54
CA VAL A 185 -15.65 -18.82 15.02
C VAL A 185 -16.36 -18.13 16.18
N PHE A 186 -17.65 -17.88 15.99
CA PHE A 186 -18.48 -17.31 17.05
C PHE A 186 -18.62 -18.32 18.18
N LEU A 187 -18.49 -17.85 19.42
CA LEU A 187 -18.77 -18.65 20.60
C LEU A 187 -20.27 -18.89 20.69
N GLU A 188 -20.66 -20.16 20.76
CA GLU A 188 -22.04 -20.53 21.06
C GLU A 188 -22.41 -20.13 22.49
N MET A 189 -23.71 -19.98 22.78
CA MET A 189 -24.18 -19.55 24.11
C MET A 189 -23.68 -20.48 25.25
N THR A 190 -23.54 -21.78 24.96
CA THR A 190 -23.01 -22.77 25.90
C THR A 190 -21.51 -22.62 26.13
N GLU A 191 -20.76 -22.24 25.10
CA GLU A 191 -19.32 -21.97 25.18
C GLU A 191 -19.06 -20.65 25.91
N MET A 192 -19.88 -19.62 25.66
CA MET A 192 -19.84 -18.37 26.41
C MET A 192 -20.10 -18.59 27.90
N ARG A 193 -21.10 -19.41 28.25
CA ARG A 193 -21.36 -19.78 29.64
C ARG A 193 -20.16 -20.48 30.28
N ARG A 194 -19.54 -21.43 29.58
CA ARG A 194 -18.32 -22.12 30.06
C ARG A 194 -17.15 -21.15 30.25
N LEU A 195 -17.00 -20.18 29.35
CA LEU A 195 -15.99 -19.14 29.47
C LEU A 195 -16.20 -18.27 30.71
N LEU A 196 -17.45 -17.89 31.01
CA LEU A 196 -17.80 -17.13 32.22
C LEU A 196 -17.60 -17.94 33.51
N GLU A 197 -17.96 -19.22 33.50
CA GLU A 197 -17.71 -20.10 34.65
C GLU A 197 -16.21 -20.30 34.87
N ALA A 198 -15.43 -20.47 33.80
CA ALA A 198 -13.97 -20.59 33.86
C ALA A 198 -13.28 -19.29 34.27
N SER A 199 -13.77 -18.12 33.81
CA SER A 199 -13.19 -16.82 34.16
C SER A 199 -13.36 -16.51 35.66
N ARG A 200 -14.50 -16.89 36.25
CA ARG A 200 -14.75 -16.78 37.70
C ARG A 200 -13.89 -17.72 38.54
N ALA A 201 -13.49 -18.87 37.99
CA ALA A 201 -12.64 -19.85 38.65
C ALA A 201 -11.13 -19.56 38.45
N PHE A 202 -10.77 -18.58 37.63
CA PHE A 202 -9.38 -18.28 37.29
C PHE A 202 -8.68 -17.53 38.43
N GLU A 203 -8.16 -18.28 39.40
CA GLU A 203 -7.50 -17.75 40.62
C GLU A 203 -6.09 -17.20 40.39
N TYR A 204 -5.54 -17.34 39.17
CA TYR A 204 -4.18 -16.92 38.87
C TYR A 204 -4.12 -15.40 38.67
N GLN A 205 -3.70 -14.69 39.73
CA GLN A 205 -3.46 -13.24 39.84
C GLN A 205 -4.68 -12.32 40.05
N ARG A 206 -5.61 -12.61 40.97
CA ARG A 206 -6.64 -11.64 41.47
C ARG A 206 -7.16 -10.67 40.40
N VAL A 207 -7.68 -11.21 39.31
CA VAL A 207 -8.23 -10.41 38.22
C VAL A 207 -9.75 -10.39 38.37
N ASP A 208 -10.26 -9.88 39.50
CA ASP A 208 -11.71 -9.77 39.73
C ASP A 208 -12.39 -9.02 38.58
N TRP A 209 -11.67 -8.06 37.97
CA TRP A 209 -12.10 -7.31 36.80
C TRP A 209 -12.22 -8.14 35.52
N PHE A 210 -11.58 -9.31 35.38
CA PHE A 210 -11.60 -10.09 34.13
C PHE A 210 -12.97 -10.70 33.88
N ALA A 211 -13.58 -11.29 34.90
CA ALA A 211 -14.93 -11.85 34.80
C ALA A 211 -15.96 -10.74 34.49
N GLU A 212 -15.87 -9.60 35.19
CA GLU A 212 -16.72 -8.43 34.94
C GLU A 212 -16.58 -7.91 33.51
N ARG A 213 -15.35 -7.86 32.97
CA ARG A 213 -15.08 -7.36 31.63
C ARG A 213 -15.57 -8.32 30.54
N VAL A 214 -15.46 -9.64 30.76
CA VAL A 214 -16.04 -10.63 29.85
C VAL A 214 -17.57 -10.54 29.86
N GLU A 215 -18.21 -10.37 31.03
CA GLU A 215 -19.65 -10.14 31.12
C GLU A 215 -20.07 -8.85 30.39
N GLN A 216 -19.38 -7.74 30.63
CA GLN A 216 -19.67 -6.47 29.99
C GLN A 216 -19.55 -6.57 28.47
N MET A 217 -18.51 -7.22 27.95
CA MET A 217 -18.37 -7.48 26.52
C MET A 217 -19.51 -8.33 25.96
N ALA A 218 -19.92 -9.39 26.67
CA ALA A 218 -21.00 -10.28 26.24
C ALA A 218 -22.37 -9.57 26.19
N TYR A 219 -22.65 -8.69 27.16
CA TYR A 219 -23.92 -7.98 27.24
C TYR A 219 -24.01 -6.76 26.32
N THR A 220 -22.90 -6.04 26.13
CA THR A 220 -22.91 -4.75 25.40
C THR A 220 -22.38 -4.85 23.98
N GLY A 221 -21.63 -5.90 23.66
CA GLY A 221 -20.87 -5.98 22.40
C GLY A 221 -19.71 -4.98 22.32
N MET A 222 -19.35 -4.31 23.42
CA MET A 222 -18.21 -3.39 23.46
C MET A 222 -16.89 -4.13 23.26
N ARG A 223 -15.89 -3.44 22.72
CA ARG A 223 -14.54 -4.01 22.57
C ARG A 223 -13.86 -4.08 23.93
N PHE A 224 -12.95 -5.03 24.11
CA PHE A 224 -12.19 -5.17 25.35
C PHE A 224 -11.47 -3.89 25.80
N ALA A 225 -11.03 -3.05 24.86
CA ALA A 225 -10.38 -1.77 25.12
C ALA A 225 -11.36 -0.63 25.53
N GLU A 226 -12.66 -0.84 25.35
CA GLU A 226 -13.74 0.13 25.65
C GLU A 226 -14.50 -0.22 26.94
N CYS A 227 -14.40 -1.48 27.40
CA CYS A 227 -14.80 -1.89 28.75
C CYS A 227 -13.77 -1.43 29.80
#